data_AF-A0ABD4KFJ3-F1
#
_entry.id   AF-A0ABD4KFJ3-F1
#
_cell.length_a   1.000
_cell.length_b   1.000
_cell.length_c   1.000
_cell.angle_alpha   90.00
_cell.angle_beta   90.00
_cell.angle_gamma   90.00
#
_symmetry.space_group_name_H-M   'P 1'
#
loop_
_entity.id
_entity.type
_entity.pdbx_description
1 polymer ?
#
loop_
_entity_poly.entity_id
_entity_poly.type
_entity_poly.pdbx_seq_one_letter_code
_entity_poly.pdbx_strand_id
1 'polypeptide(L)' 'MQLSQETRSILRQYKTLINHRRQELGLSPVTTAKVMDEICESATRQCAVYLCGHFILQGGEGDKP' A
#
# COMPACT_ATOMS: atom_id res chain seq x y z
N MET A 1 7.42 9.53 -10.64
CA MET A 1 7.92 8.18 -10.29
C MET A 1 7.66 7.25 -11.47
N GLN A 2 8.62 6.44 -11.91
CA GLN A 2 8.37 5.40 -12.91
C GLN A 2 8.19 4.05 -12.20
N LEU A 3 7.00 3.49 -12.26
CA LEU A 3 6.70 2.16 -11.72
C LEU A 3 7.00 1.09 -12.77
N SER A 4 7.53 -0.05 -12.35
CA SER A 4 7.68 -1.21 -13.24
C SER A 4 6.31 -1.71 -13.72
N GLN A 5 6.29 -2.46 -14.82
CA GLN A 5 5.05 -3.03 -15.35
C GLN A 5 4.40 -3.99 -14.34
N GLU A 6 5.23 -4.75 -13.62
CA GLU A 6 4.79 -5.64 -12.54
C GLU A 6 4.10 -4.87 -11.42
N THR A 7 4.73 -3.80 -10.91
CA THR A 7 4.14 -2.97 -9.85
C THR A 7 2.80 -2.37 -10.29
N ARG A 8 2.68 -1.90 -11.54
CA ARG A 8 1.41 -1.39 -12.08
C ARG A 8 0.34 -2.49 -12.15
N SER A 9 0.73 -3.72 -12.50
CA SER A 9 -0.20 -4.86 -12.55
C SER A 9 -0.74 -5.21 -11.16
N ILE A 10 0.13 -5.24 -10.14
CA ILE A 10 -0.23 -5.47 -8.74
C ILE A 10 -1.20 -4.41 -8.25
N LEU A 11 -0.89 -3.13 -8.47
CA LEU A 11 -1.78 -2.03 -8.08
C LEU A 11 -3.14 -2.08 -8.78
N ARG A 12 -3.18 -2.48 -10.06
CA ARG A 12 -4.43 -2.69 -10.80
C ARG A 12 -5.25 -3.83 -10.20
N GLN A 13 -4.61 -4.95 -9.83
CA GLN A 13 -5.27 -6.07 -9.18
C GLN A 13 -5.90 -5.64 -7.85
N TYR A 14 -5.16 -4.94 -6.99
CA TYR A 14 -5.69 -4.42 -5.73
C TYR A 14 -6.86 -3.47 -5.97
N LYS A 15 -6.72 -2.51 -6.88
CA LYS A 15 -7.80 -1.58 -7.23
C LYS A 15 -9.07 -2.32 -7.67
N THR A 16 -8.95 -3.33 -8.53
CA THR A 16 -10.10 -4.12 -9.00
C THR A 16 -10.79 -4.84 -7.84
N LEU A 17 -10.03 -5.53 -7.00
CA LEU A 17 -10.58 -6.26 -5.85
C LEU A 17 -11.25 -5.33 -4.83
N ILE A 18 -10.63 -4.19 -4.54
CA ILE A 18 -11.17 -3.19 -3.62
C ILE A 18 -12.45 -2.57 -4.20
N ASN A 19 -12.45 -2.21 -5.47
CA ASN A 19 -13.63 -1.60 -6.11
C ASN A 19 -14.80 -2.57 -6.21
N HIS A 20 -14.55 -3.86 -6.45
CA HIS A 20 -15.60 -4.88 -6.39
C HIS A 20 -16.27 -4.91 -5.01
N ARG A 21 -15.48 -5.00 -3.93
CA ARG A 21 -16.00 -5.00 -2.56
C ARG A 21 -16.72 -3.70 -2.20
N ARG A 22 -16.19 -2.55 -2.64
CA ARG A 22 -16.83 -1.25 -2.41
C ARG A 22 -18.16 -1.13 -3.14
N GLN A 23 -18.25 -1.66 -4.36
CA GLN A 23 -19.49 -1.72 -5.13
C GLN A 23 -20.57 -2.55 -4.41
N GLU A 24 -20.21 -3.72 -3.85
CA GLU A 24 -21.12 -4.54 -3.05
C GLU A 24 -21.67 -3.80 -1.82
N LEU A 25 -20.89 -2.87 -1.28
CA LEU A 25 -21.26 -2.03 -0.13
C LEU A 25 -21.91 -0.69 -0.53
N GLY A 26 -22.18 -0.46 -1.83
CA GLY A 26 -22.75 0.81 -2.32
C GLY A 26 -21.80 2.02 -2.22
N LEU A 27 -20.50 1.77 -2.05
CA LEU A 27 -19.48 2.81 -1.91
C LEU A 27 -18.88 3.18 -3.28
N SER A 28 -18.46 4.45 -3.41
CA SER A 28 -17.79 4.95 -4.61
C SER A 28 -16.45 4.23 -4.87
N PRO A 29 -16.07 3.98 -6.13
CA PRO A 29 -14.80 3.34 -6.46
C PRO A 29 -13.59 4.22 -6.11
N VAL A 30 -12.45 3.60 -5.82
CA VAL A 30 -11.16 4.25 -5.57
C VAL A 30 -10.26 4.27 -6.81
N THR A 31 -9.35 5.24 -6.81
CA THR A 31 -8.29 5.39 -7.82
C THR A 31 -7.05 4.58 -7.44
N THR A 32 -6.15 4.35 -8.40
CA THR A 32 -4.84 3.71 -8.11
C THR A 32 -4.02 4.54 -7.13
N ALA A 33 -4.10 5.87 -7.22
CA ALA A 33 -3.43 6.78 -6.29
C ALA A 33 -3.91 6.55 -4.85
N LYS A 34 -5.24 6.47 -4.64
CA LYS A 34 -5.80 6.20 -3.32
C LYS A 34 -5.37 4.83 -2.77
N VAL A 35 -5.26 3.80 -3.62
CA VAL A 35 -4.73 2.49 -3.21
C VAL A 35 -3.27 2.60 -2.75
N MET A 36 -2.44 3.38 -3.44
CA MET A 36 -1.05 3.62 -3.02
C MET A 36 -0.98 4.36 -1.68
N ASP A 37 -1.79 5.41 -1.50
CA ASP A 37 -1.85 6.17 -0.26
C ASP A 37 -2.22 5.26 0.93
N GLU A 38 -3.24 4.41 0.76
CA GLU A 38 -3.69 3.46 1.79
C GLU A 38 -2.64 2.38 2.08
N ILE A 39 -1.83 1.97 1.09
CA ILE A 39 -0.70 1.04 1.34
C ILE A 39 0.35 1.71 2.22
N CYS A 40 0.69 2.98 1.96
CA CYS A 40 1.61 3.75 2.79
C CYS A 40 1.04 3.95 4.20
N GLU A 41 -0.24 4.29 4.32
CA GLU A 41 -0.92 4.44 5.61
C GLU A 41 -1.04 3.11 6.37
N SER A 42 -1.25 2.00 5.67
CA SER A 42 -1.22 0.67 6.28
C SER A 42 0.17 0.36 6.84
N ALA A 43 1.23 0.70 6.11
CA ALA A 43 2.60 0.54 6.58
C ALA A 43 2.85 1.32 7.88
N THR A 44 2.30 2.51 8.09
CA THR A 44 2.52 3.26 9.36
C THR A 44 1.84 2.63 10.59
N ARG A 45 0.86 1.74 10.37
CA ARG A 45 0.14 1.03 11.44
C ARG A 45 0.79 -0.30 11.81
N GLN A 46 1.83 -0.73 11.10
CA GLN A 46 2.55 -1.95 11.40
C GLN A 46 3.61 -1.69 12.48
N CYS A 47 4.01 -2.73 13.22
CA CYS A 47 5.15 -2.65 14.14
C CYS A 47 6.48 -2.84 13.38
N ALA A 48 6.46 -3.44 12.20
CA ALA A 48 7.64 -3.61 11.37
C ALA A 48 7.25 -3.75 9.89
N VAL A 49 8.11 -3.27 9.00
CA VAL A 49 7.97 -3.38 7.54
C VAL A 49 9.23 -3.94 6.90
N TYR A 50 9.08 -4.62 5.76
CA TYR A 50 10.20 -5.01 4.91
C TYR A 50 10.20 -4.16 3.64
N LEU A 51 11.14 -3.24 3.52
CA LEU A 51 11.23 -2.31 2.40
C LEU A 51 12.66 -2.27 1.87
N CYS A 52 12.82 -2.28 0.54
CA CYS A 52 14.11 -2.15 -0.13
C CYS A 52 15.19 -3.14 0.38
N GLY A 53 14.80 -4.37 0.74
CA GLY A 53 15.73 -5.38 1.24
C GLY A 53 16.00 -5.35 2.75
N HIS A 54 15.32 -4.50 3.51
CA HIS A 54 15.60 -4.26 4.93
C HIS A 54 14.35 -4.41 5.79
N PHE A 55 14.49 -5.07 6.94
CA PHE A 55 13.49 -5.05 8.01
C PHE A 55 13.64 -3.78 8.84
N ILE A 56 12.55 -3.05 9.03
CA ILE A 56 12.49 -1.80 9.78
C ILE A 56 11.47 -1.98 10.90
N LEU A 57 11.90 -1.91 12.16
CA LEU A 57 11.00 -1.87 13.32
C LEU A 57 10.44 -0.45 13.45
N GLN A 58 9.13 -0.32 13.36
CA GLN A 58 8.42 0.95 13.42
C GLN A 58 8.08 1.27 14.88
N GLY A 59 8.40 2.50 15.32
CA GLY A 59 8.19 2.93 16.70
C GLY A 59 9.43 2.91 17.60
N GLY A 60 10.58 2.47 17.09
CA GLY A 60 11.87 2.83 17.69
C GLY A 60 12.34 4.19 17.17
N GLU A 61 13.08 4.96 17.96
CA GLU A 61 13.92 6.02 17.40
C GLU A 61 14.73 5.37 16.27
N GLY A 62 14.44 5.73 15.02
CA GLY A 62 15.35 5.41 13.94
C GLY A 62 16.72 5.94 14.36
N ASP A 63 17.75 5.11 14.19
CA ASP A 63 19.16 5.27 14.61
C ASP A 63 19.53 4.80 16.03
N LYS A 64 20.54 3.93 16.11
CA LYS A 64 21.93 4.40 15.93
C LYS A 64 22.75 3.43 15.07
N PRO A 65 23.76 3.95 14.34
CA PRO A 65 24.76 3.14 13.64
C PRO A 65 25.55 2.24 14.60
#